data_AF-A0A7C5I9C9-F1
#
_entry.id   AF-A0A7C5I9C9-F1
#
_cell.length_a   1.000
_cell.length_b   1.000
_cell.length_c   1.000
_cell.angle_alpha   90.00
_cell.angle_beta   90.00
_cell.angle_gamma   90.00
#
_symmetry.space_group_name_H-M   'P 1'
#
loop_
_entity.id
_entity.type
_entity.pdbx_description
1 polymer ?
#
loop_
_entity_poly.entity_id
_entity_poly.type
_entity_poly.pdbx_seq_one_letter_code
_entity_poly.pdbx_strand_id
1 'polypeptide(L)'
;MRRRDFLRTALALPAAGLFTRFEKLTAADRGKVRITDIKMKGLSGVGHTLIRIDTDAGISGYGESGVTQSMMKAWLEIYRPMLLKEDPLAIQYHWHRMSTLMHTYMARIPALSGIDMALWDLAGKLTGHPVYSLLGGPFRDEVPVFINTEPRNMLDRAVVKDWAAQVKQHPQGFKAVKMNTTSPIQRPMGRYTTTLTNQDLHKIRTGFENVRA
;
A
#
# COMPACT_ATOMS: atom_id res chain seq x y z
N MET A 1 -67.57 7.58 -17.07
CA MET A 1 -66.23 7.92 -17.60
C MET A 1 -65.72 6.73 -18.39
N ARG A 2 -65.38 6.86 -19.69
CA ARG A 2 -64.94 5.72 -20.52
C ARG A 2 -63.48 5.37 -20.20
N ARG A 3 -63.14 4.07 -20.18
CA ARG A 3 -61.79 3.54 -19.85
C ARG A 3 -60.64 4.21 -20.63
N ARG A 4 -60.88 4.57 -21.90
CA ARG A 4 -59.92 5.28 -22.75
C ARG A 4 -59.62 6.70 -22.26
N ASP A 5 -60.61 7.38 -21.69
CA ASP A 5 -60.46 8.75 -21.21
C ASP A 5 -59.67 8.76 -19.91
N PHE A 6 -59.92 7.79 -19.01
CA PHE A 6 -59.13 7.61 -17.78
C PHE A 6 -57.64 7.38 -18.04
N LEU A 7 -57.30 6.48 -18.97
CA LEU A 7 -55.89 6.17 -19.30
C LEU A 7 -55.18 7.36 -19.97
N ARG A 8 -55.88 8.12 -20.82
CA ARG A 8 -55.32 9.35 -21.42
C ARG A 8 -55.05 10.43 -20.37
N THR A 9 -55.95 10.61 -19.41
CA THR A 9 -55.77 11.59 -18.33
C THR A 9 -54.69 11.16 -17.34
N ALA A 10 -54.58 9.86 -17.03
CA ALA A 10 -53.56 9.33 -16.13
C ALA A 10 -52.13 9.44 -16.71
N LEU A 11 -51.97 9.31 -18.04
CA LEU A 11 -50.70 9.51 -18.74
C LEU A 11 -50.37 10.99 -19.01
N ALA A 12 -51.35 11.89 -18.89
CA ALA A 12 -51.18 13.34 -19.06
C ALA A 12 -50.80 14.07 -17.76
N LEU A 13 -50.74 13.35 -16.62
CA LEU A 13 -50.20 13.91 -15.38
C LEU A 13 -48.69 14.17 -15.55
N PRO A 14 -48.20 15.38 -15.24
CA PRO A 14 -46.79 15.71 -15.40
C PRO A 14 -45.96 14.88 -14.42
N ALA A 15 -45.31 13.83 -14.93
CA ALA A 15 -44.34 13.03 -14.19
C ALA A 15 -43.17 13.87 -13.64
N ALA A 16 -42.97 15.08 -14.19
CA ALA A 16 -41.98 16.05 -13.73
C ALA A 16 -42.08 16.34 -12.21
N GLY A 17 -43.29 16.39 -11.64
CA GLY A 17 -43.45 16.62 -10.20
C GLY A 17 -43.14 15.39 -9.35
N LEU A 18 -43.41 14.18 -9.85
CA LEU A 18 -43.24 12.92 -9.11
C LEU A 18 -41.78 12.62 -8.78
N PHE A 19 -40.86 13.02 -9.65
CA PHE A 19 -39.43 12.72 -9.49
C PHE A 19 -38.61 13.83 -8.84
N THR A 20 -39.12 15.07 -8.75
CA THR A 20 -38.39 16.19 -8.11
C THR A 20 -37.94 15.91 -6.68
N ARG A 21 -38.74 15.17 -5.89
CA ARG A 21 -38.34 14.73 -4.55
C ARG A 21 -37.17 13.74 -4.60
N PHE A 22 -37.19 12.80 -5.53
CA PHE A 22 -36.11 11.84 -5.74
C PHE A 22 -34.85 12.51 -6.30
N GLU A 23 -34.98 13.48 -7.20
CA GLU A 23 -33.85 14.28 -7.70
C GLU A 23 -33.18 15.08 -6.59
N LYS A 24 -33.95 15.70 -5.70
CA LYS A 24 -33.40 16.40 -4.52
C LYS A 24 -32.68 15.44 -3.57
N LEU A 25 -33.20 14.22 -3.40
CA LEU A 25 -32.59 13.20 -2.55
C LEU A 25 -31.30 12.62 -3.15
N THR A 26 -31.22 12.51 -4.48
CA THR A 26 -30.05 11.93 -5.18
C THR A 26 -29.05 12.98 -5.68
N ALA A 27 -29.36 14.28 -5.56
CA ALA A 27 -28.48 15.37 -5.95
C ALA A 27 -27.11 15.29 -5.26
N ALA A 28 -27.08 14.88 -3.99
CA ALA A 28 -25.85 14.69 -3.23
C ALA A 28 -25.02 13.47 -3.68
N ASP A 29 -25.62 12.55 -4.46
CA ASP A 29 -24.96 11.33 -4.97
C ASP A 29 -24.50 11.47 -6.42
N ARG A 30 -24.91 12.54 -7.13
CA ARG A 30 -24.45 12.78 -8.50
C ARG A 30 -22.93 12.93 -8.54
N GLY A 31 -22.29 12.10 -9.36
CA GLY A 31 -20.84 12.11 -9.56
C GLY A 31 -20.02 11.43 -8.46
N LYS A 32 -20.67 10.85 -7.44
CA LYS A 32 -19.96 10.06 -6.43
C LYS A 32 -19.63 8.67 -6.97
N VAL A 33 -18.35 8.33 -6.89
CA VAL A 33 -17.86 6.99 -7.19
C VAL A 33 -18.10 6.09 -5.99
N ARG A 34 -18.48 4.83 -6.22
CA ARG A 34 -18.73 3.83 -5.19
C ARG A 34 -17.84 2.63 -5.36
N ILE A 35 -17.38 2.06 -4.25
CA ILE A 35 -16.68 0.79 -4.23
C ILE A 35 -17.66 -0.34 -4.56
N THR A 36 -17.34 -1.14 -5.57
CA THR A 36 -18.19 -2.26 -6.03
C THR A 36 -17.67 -3.62 -5.61
N ASP A 37 -16.35 -3.79 -5.52
CA ASP A 37 -15.74 -5.05 -5.10
C ASP A 37 -14.33 -4.83 -4.52
N ILE A 38 -13.88 -5.81 -3.74
CA ILE A 38 -12.53 -5.88 -3.18
C ILE A 38 -12.00 -7.28 -3.48
N LYS A 39 -10.87 -7.36 -4.18
CA LYS A 39 -10.21 -8.61 -4.55
C LYS A 39 -8.84 -8.68 -3.91
N MET A 40 -8.31 -9.89 -3.78
CA MET A 40 -6.97 -10.11 -3.25
C MET A 40 -6.26 -11.26 -3.95
N LYS A 41 -4.93 -11.18 -4.01
CA LYS A 41 -4.07 -12.25 -4.53
C LYS A 41 -2.79 -12.33 -3.71
N GLY A 42 -2.49 -13.51 -3.15
CA GLY A 42 -1.22 -13.77 -2.49
C GLY A 42 -0.06 -13.66 -3.47
N LEU A 43 1.03 -13.02 -3.05
CA LEU A 43 2.26 -12.89 -3.82
C LEU A 43 3.23 -14.03 -3.44
N SER A 44 3.66 -14.79 -4.44
CA SER A 44 4.59 -15.90 -4.27
C SER A 44 5.94 -15.41 -3.75
N GLY A 45 6.53 -16.13 -2.78
CA GLY A 45 7.90 -15.91 -2.30
C GLY A 45 8.09 -14.88 -1.18
N VAL A 46 7.17 -13.92 -1.02
CA VAL A 46 7.29 -12.84 -0.01
C VAL A 46 6.27 -12.93 1.13
N GLY A 47 5.22 -13.75 0.99
CA GLY A 47 4.18 -13.89 2.02
C GLY A 47 3.27 -12.66 2.15
N HIS A 48 3.28 -11.78 1.16
CA HIS A 48 2.44 -10.58 1.08
C HIS A 48 1.19 -10.83 0.22
N THR A 49 0.23 -9.91 0.24
CA THR A 49 -1.02 -10.02 -0.51
C THR A 49 -1.32 -8.72 -1.25
N LEU A 50 -1.49 -8.78 -2.56
CA LEU A 50 -1.96 -7.65 -3.37
C LEU A 50 -3.48 -7.51 -3.24
N ILE A 51 -3.95 -6.30 -2.97
CA ILE A 51 -5.36 -5.91 -2.88
C ILE A 51 -5.72 -5.11 -4.13
N ARG A 52 -6.93 -5.34 -4.63
CA ARG A 52 -7.54 -4.55 -5.70
C ARG A 52 -8.93 -4.10 -5.28
N ILE A 53 -9.21 -2.80 -5.34
CA ILE A 53 -10.54 -2.23 -5.05
C ILE A 53 -11.13 -1.74 -6.37
N ASP A 54 -12.28 -2.30 -6.74
CA ASP A 54 -13.02 -1.95 -7.96
C ASP A 54 -14.11 -0.93 -7.63
N THR A 55 -14.39 -0.04 -8.59
CA THR A 55 -15.42 1.01 -8.46
C THR A 55 -16.43 0.99 -9.61
N ASP A 56 -17.57 1.63 -9.40
CA ASP A 56 -18.63 1.81 -10.40
C ASP A 56 -18.23 2.77 -11.54
N ALA A 57 -17.17 3.56 -11.35
CA ALA A 57 -16.52 4.35 -12.40
C ALA A 57 -15.65 3.51 -13.36
N GLY A 58 -15.56 2.19 -13.14
CA GLY A 58 -14.75 1.29 -13.98
C GLY A 58 -13.24 1.39 -13.73
N ILE A 59 -12.83 2.10 -12.67
CA ILE A 59 -11.42 2.28 -12.27
C ILE A 59 -11.14 1.42 -11.04
N SER A 60 -9.91 0.90 -10.96
CA SER A 60 -9.45 0.09 -9.84
C SER A 60 -8.19 0.67 -9.20
N GLY A 61 -8.11 0.60 -7.88
CA GLY A 61 -6.90 0.88 -7.12
C GLY A 61 -6.26 -0.37 -6.56
N TYR A 62 -4.96 -0.29 -6.31
CA TYR A 62 -4.12 -1.41 -5.91
C TYR A 62 -3.27 -1.04 -4.69
N GLY A 63 -3.09 -2.00 -3.79
CA GLY A 63 -2.25 -1.83 -2.61
C GLY A 63 -1.71 -3.16 -2.11
N GLU A 64 -0.49 -3.14 -1.59
CA GLU A 64 0.18 -4.34 -1.06
C GLU A 64 0.02 -4.46 0.45
N SER A 65 -0.50 -5.58 0.90
CA SER A 65 -0.60 -5.91 2.31
C SER A 65 0.58 -6.79 2.73
N GLY A 66 1.28 -6.40 3.80
CA GLY A 66 2.37 -7.16 4.40
C GLY A 66 1.93 -8.40 5.19
N VAL A 67 0.78 -8.99 4.87
CA VAL A 67 0.29 -10.24 5.47
C VAL A 67 0.00 -11.29 4.41
N THR A 68 -0.02 -12.54 4.85
CA THR A 68 -0.34 -13.69 4.00
C THR A 68 -1.78 -13.62 3.49
N GLN A 69 -2.06 -14.31 2.39
CA GLN A 69 -3.41 -14.30 1.81
C GLN A 69 -4.48 -14.82 2.77
N SER A 70 -4.15 -15.79 3.63
CA SER A 70 -5.07 -16.32 4.64
C SER A 70 -5.39 -15.28 5.73
N MET A 71 -4.37 -14.56 6.22
CA MET A 71 -4.57 -13.46 7.16
C MET A 71 -5.39 -12.34 6.53
N MET A 72 -5.09 -11.97 5.29
CA MET A 72 -5.82 -10.93 4.58
C MET A 72 -7.28 -11.32 4.37
N LYS A 73 -7.56 -12.59 4.02
CA LYS A 73 -8.92 -13.11 3.88
C LYS A 73 -9.72 -12.87 5.16
N ALA A 74 -9.16 -13.26 6.30
CA ALA A 74 -9.83 -13.09 7.60
C ALA A 74 -10.14 -11.62 7.91
N TRP A 75 -9.20 -10.71 7.61
CA TRP A 75 -9.44 -9.26 7.77
C TRP A 75 -10.49 -8.70 6.80
N LEU A 76 -10.51 -9.19 5.55
CA LEU A 76 -11.50 -8.74 4.56
C LEU A 76 -12.94 -9.13 4.92
N GLU A 77 -13.17 -10.22 5.64
CA GLU A 77 -14.52 -10.56 6.13
C GLU A 77 -15.08 -9.45 7.05
N ILE A 78 -14.19 -8.76 7.78
CA ILE A 78 -14.56 -7.66 8.68
C ILE A 78 -14.67 -6.34 7.92
N TYR A 79 -13.70 -6.03 7.05
CA TYR A 79 -13.61 -4.72 6.41
C TYR A 79 -14.49 -4.57 5.16
N ARG A 80 -14.75 -5.64 4.41
CA ARG A 80 -15.54 -5.58 3.19
C ARG A 80 -16.93 -4.96 3.40
N PRO A 81 -17.72 -5.35 4.42
CA PRO A 81 -19.04 -4.74 4.66
C PRO A 81 -18.97 -3.24 4.97
N MET A 82 -17.81 -2.73 5.39
CA MET A 82 -17.61 -1.31 5.72
C MET A 82 -17.22 -0.47 4.53
N LEU A 83 -16.76 -1.09 3.44
CA LEU A 83 -16.22 -0.41 2.27
C LEU A 83 -17.14 -0.51 1.07
N LEU A 84 -17.86 -1.62 0.91
CA LEU A 84 -18.78 -1.79 -0.22
C LEU A 84 -19.85 -0.69 -0.25
N LYS A 85 -20.08 -0.13 -1.44
CA LYS A 85 -21.00 0.99 -1.72
C LYS A 85 -20.64 2.31 -1.06
N GLU A 86 -19.48 2.42 -0.43
CA GLU A 86 -18.99 3.68 0.11
C GLU A 86 -18.19 4.48 -0.92
N ASP A 87 -17.98 5.76 -0.64
CA ASP A 87 -17.10 6.66 -1.40
C ASP A 87 -15.62 6.28 -1.19
N PRO A 88 -14.86 5.90 -2.23
CA PRO A 88 -13.44 5.55 -2.07
C PRO A 88 -12.56 6.75 -1.68
N LEU A 89 -13.00 7.99 -1.92
CA LEU A 89 -12.24 9.21 -1.58
C LEU A 89 -12.34 9.58 -0.10
N ALA A 90 -13.23 8.94 0.66
CA ALA A 90 -13.36 9.10 2.11
C ALA A 90 -12.26 8.34 2.88
N ILE A 91 -10.99 8.43 2.44
CA ILE A 91 -9.87 7.60 2.90
C ILE A 91 -9.69 7.66 4.42
N GLN A 92 -9.63 8.87 4.99
CA GLN A 92 -9.46 9.04 6.45
C GLN A 92 -10.62 8.47 7.26
N TYR A 93 -11.84 8.58 6.73
CA TYR A 93 -13.02 7.98 7.34
C TYR A 93 -12.91 6.44 7.36
N HIS A 94 -12.54 5.84 6.23
CA HIS A 94 -12.33 4.39 6.13
C HIS A 94 -11.22 3.91 7.05
N TRP A 95 -10.09 4.63 7.07
CA TRP A 95 -8.96 4.34 7.96
C TRP A 95 -9.40 4.36 9.42
N HIS A 96 -10.08 5.42 9.85
CA HIS A 96 -10.55 5.57 11.23
C HIS A 96 -11.60 4.51 11.60
N ARG A 97 -12.55 4.25 10.70
CA ARG A 97 -13.58 3.23 10.88
C ARG A 97 -12.96 1.84 11.02
N MET A 98 -11.99 1.47 10.20
CA MET A 98 -11.30 0.18 10.29
C MET A 98 -10.34 0.09 11.50
N SER A 99 -9.69 1.20 11.88
CA SER A 99 -8.69 1.24 12.95
C SER A 99 -9.29 1.36 14.35
N THR A 100 -10.51 1.87 14.53
CA THR A 100 -11.11 2.03 15.87
C THR A 100 -11.90 0.81 16.36
N LEU A 101 -12.23 -0.14 15.49
CA LEU A 101 -13.07 -1.31 15.83
C LEU A 101 -12.47 -2.29 16.85
N MET A 102 -11.17 -2.25 17.06
CA MET A 102 -10.46 -3.23 17.87
C MET A 102 -9.38 -2.55 18.68
N HIS A 103 -8.90 -3.23 19.72
CA HIS A 103 -7.80 -2.73 20.51
C HIS A 103 -6.52 -2.57 19.68
N THR A 104 -5.76 -1.51 19.98
CA THR A 104 -4.58 -1.07 19.23
C THR A 104 -3.48 -2.14 19.12
N TYR A 105 -3.47 -3.12 20.02
CA TYR A 105 -2.48 -4.21 20.06
C TYR A 105 -2.76 -5.37 19.08
N MET A 106 -3.87 -5.36 18.34
CA MET A 106 -4.16 -6.41 17.36
C MET A 106 -3.35 -6.22 16.07
N ALA A 107 -2.79 -7.32 15.55
CA ALA A 107 -1.95 -7.36 14.35
C ALA A 107 -2.77 -7.20 13.05
N ARG A 108 -3.31 -6.00 12.82
CA ARG A 108 -4.15 -5.64 11.66
C ARG A 108 -3.58 -4.57 10.74
N ILE A 109 -2.59 -3.82 11.24
CA ILE A 109 -2.06 -2.65 10.53
C ILE A 109 -1.56 -2.99 9.11
N PRO A 110 -0.85 -4.10 8.86
CA PRO A 110 -0.40 -4.39 7.50
C PRO A 110 -1.56 -4.73 6.55
N ALA A 111 -2.64 -5.37 7.05
CA ALA A 111 -3.86 -5.60 6.28
C ALA A 111 -4.60 -4.31 5.94
N LEU A 112 -4.73 -3.42 6.94
CA LEU A 112 -5.33 -2.10 6.77
C LEU A 112 -4.51 -1.23 5.78
N SER A 113 -3.19 -1.29 5.86
CA SER A 113 -2.28 -0.55 4.97
C SER A 113 -2.46 -0.95 3.50
N GLY A 114 -2.67 -2.23 3.20
CA GLY A 114 -2.95 -2.67 1.83
C GLY A 114 -4.25 -2.10 1.26
N ILE A 115 -5.28 -1.93 2.09
CA ILE A 115 -6.55 -1.28 1.70
C ILE A 115 -6.33 0.23 1.54
N ASP A 116 -5.67 0.88 2.49
CA ASP A 116 -5.39 2.32 2.48
C ASP A 116 -4.63 2.75 1.22
N MET A 117 -3.57 2.00 0.85
CA MET A 117 -2.84 2.26 -0.39
C MET A 117 -3.69 2.10 -1.64
N ALA A 118 -4.59 1.10 -1.68
CA ALA A 118 -5.50 0.93 -2.80
C ALA A 118 -6.51 2.08 -2.92
N LEU A 119 -6.95 2.65 -1.81
CA LEU A 119 -7.80 3.84 -1.79
C LEU A 119 -7.03 5.10 -2.24
N TRP A 120 -5.76 5.26 -1.85
CA TRP A 120 -4.91 6.34 -2.35
C TRP A 120 -4.60 6.22 -3.84
N ASP A 121 -4.37 5.02 -4.35
CA ASP A 121 -4.22 4.77 -5.79
C ASP A 121 -5.51 5.10 -6.55
N LEU A 122 -6.69 4.75 -6.00
CA LEU A 122 -7.98 5.20 -6.53
C LEU A 122 -8.06 6.73 -6.54
N ALA A 123 -7.70 7.41 -5.44
CA ALA A 123 -7.76 8.86 -5.38
C ALA A 123 -6.88 9.52 -6.45
N GLY A 124 -5.66 9.04 -6.65
CA GLY A 124 -4.79 9.52 -7.73
C GLY A 124 -5.42 9.34 -9.11
N LYS A 125 -5.93 8.14 -9.41
CA LYS A 125 -6.55 7.83 -10.71
C LYS A 125 -7.84 8.60 -10.96
N LEU A 126 -8.71 8.71 -9.96
CA LEU A 126 -10.00 9.41 -10.06
C LEU A 126 -9.81 10.92 -10.22
N THR A 127 -8.77 11.48 -9.61
CA THR A 127 -8.47 12.91 -9.69
C THR A 127 -7.53 13.26 -10.86
N GLY A 128 -6.90 12.27 -11.48
CA GLY A 128 -5.89 12.50 -12.52
C GLY A 128 -4.57 13.07 -12.01
N HIS A 129 -4.29 12.95 -10.71
CA HIS A 129 -3.08 13.48 -10.08
C HIS A 129 -2.21 12.35 -9.51
N PRO A 130 -0.88 12.47 -9.52
CA PRO A 130 -0.03 11.54 -8.80
C PRO A 130 -0.27 11.67 -7.29
N VAL A 131 -0.23 10.55 -6.55
CA VAL A 131 -0.56 10.50 -5.12
C VAL A 131 0.29 11.47 -4.28
N TYR A 132 1.58 11.63 -4.59
CA TYR A 132 2.43 12.59 -3.86
C TYR A 132 1.92 14.04 -3.96
N SER A 133 1.25 14.40 -5.07
CA SER A 133 0.66 15.73 -5.24
C SER A 133 -0.54 15.92 -4.33
N LEU A 134 -1.35 14.86 -4.15
CA LEU A 134 -2.47 14.85 -3.21
C LEU A 134 -2.01 14.92 -1.75
N LEU A 135 -0.81 14.43 -1.46
CA LEU A 135 -0.19 14.45 -0.12
C LEU A 135 0.54 15.75 0.22
N GLY A 136 0.44 16.79 -0.63
CA GLY A 136 1.03 18.10 -0.37
C GLY A 136 2.12 18.53 -1.36
N GLY A 137 2.36 17.76 -2.42
CA GLY A 137 3.31 18.13 -3.47
C GLY A 137 4.75 17.66 -3.22
N PRO A 138 5.62 17.80 -4.22
CA PRO A 138 7.00 17.33 -4.14
C PRO A 138 7.88 18.29 -3.34
N PHE A 139 8.76 17.74 -2.50
CA PHE A 139 9.87 18.47 -1.86
C PHE A 139 11.20 18.30 -2.59
N ARG A 140 11.25 17.44 -3.60
CA ARG A 140 12.43 17.04 -4.37
C ARG A 140 12.01 16.40 -5.69
N ASP A 141 12.88 16.46 -6.68
CA ASP A 141 12.63 15.85 -8.00
C ASP A 141 12.97 14.35 -8.02
N GLU A 142 13.92 13.92 -7.17
CA GLU A 142 14.41 12.54 -7.12
C GLU A 142 14.53 12.03 -5.69
N VAL A 143 14.32 10.72 -5.49
CA VAL A 143 14.49 10.04 -4.20
C VAL A 143 15.72 9.12 -4.29
N PRO A 144 16.79 9.36 -3.52
CA PRO A 144 17.95 8.48 -3.48
C PRO A 144 17.58 7.07 -3.00
N VAL A 145 18.00 6.05 -3.74
CA VAL A 145 17.85 4.64 -3.38
C VAL A 145 19.19 4.03 -3.00
N PHE A 146 19.15 2.96 -2.20
CA PHE A 146 20.34 2.19 -1.82
C PHE A 146 20.28 0.78 -2.40
N ILE A 147 21.45 0.16 -2.53
CA ILE A 147 21.59 -1.26 -2.88
C ILE A 147 21.97 -2.07 -1.63
N ASN A 148 21.46 -3.29 -1.53
CA ASN A 148 21.91 -4.23 -0.50
C ASN A 148 23.03 -5.11 -1.08
N THR A 149 24.27 -4.87 -0.66
CA THR A 149 25.45 -5.65 -1.10
C THR A 149 26.55 -5.50 -0.06
N GLU A 150 27.44 -6.49 0.01
CA GLU A 150 28.56 -6.53 0.95
C GLU A 150 29.73 -7.30 0.33
N PRO A 151 30.99 -6.98 0.71
CA PRO A 151 32.14 -7.72 0.23
C PRO A 151 32.08 -9.16 0.77
N ARG A 152 32.58 -10.11 -0.01
CA ARG A 152 32.65 -11.54 0.38
C ARG A 152 33.43 -11.77 1.68
N ASN A 153 34.36 -10.86 2.01
CA ASN A 153 35.08 -10.84 3.27
C ASN A 153 35.40 -9.40 3.67
N MET A 154 34.75 -8.88 4.71
CA MET A 154 35.01 -7.52 5.21
C MET A 154 36.34 -7.37 5.96
N LEU A 155 36.96 -8.48 6.40
CA LEU A 155 38.23 -8.43 7.13
C LEU A 155 39.45 -8.33 6.19
N ASP A 156 39.25 -8.57 4.89
CA ASP A 156 40.29 -8.46 3.87
C ASP A 156 40.15 -7.14 3.10
N ARG A 157 41.12 -6.24 3.27
CA ARG A 157 41.12 -4.92 2.65
C ARG A 157 41.19 -4.96 1.13
N ALA A 158 41.86 -5.95 0.53
CA ALA A 158 41.92 -6.07 -0.92
C ALA A 158 40.54 -6.43 -1.48
N VAL A 159 39.85 -7.39 -0.84
CA VAL A 159 38.49 -7.78 -1.21
C VAL A 159 37.50 -6.63 -1.02
N VAL A 160 37.64 -5.86 0.06
CA VAL A 160 36.81 -4.66 0.29
C VAL A 160 37.04 -3.62 -0.81
N LYS A 161 38.30 -3.37 -1.19
CA LYS A 161 38.65 -2.40 -2.23
C LYS A 161 38.07 -2.80 -3.59
N ASP A 162 38.16 -4.08 -3.96
CA ASP A 162 37.62 -4.60 -5.21
C ASP A 162 36.09 -4.48 -5.25
N TRP A 163 35.42 -4.87 -4.17
CA TRP A 163 33.97 -4.70 -4.02
C TRP A 163 33.55 -3.23 -4.09
N ALA A 164 34.27 -2.33 -3.42
CA ALA A 164 33.98 -0.90 -3.46
C ALA A 164 34.12 -0.33 -4.89
N ALA A 165 35.11 -0.80 -5.66
CA ALA A 165 35.26 -0.46 -7.06
C ALA A 165 34.06 -0.95 -7.90
N GLN A 166 33.58 -2.18 -7.66
CA GLN A 166 32.38 -2.72 -8.33
C GLN A 166 31.13 -1.91 -8.02
N VAL A 167 30.91 -1.52 -6.76
CA VAL A 167 29.77 -0.67 -6.37
C VAL A 167 29.84 0.69 -7.08
N LYS A 168 31.03 1.32 -7.12
CA LYS A 168 31.24 2.60 -7.81
C LYS A 168 31.02 2.52 -9.32
N GLN A 169 31.33 1.38 -9.92
CA GLN A 169 31.14 1.11 -11.35
C GLN A 169 29.76 0.52 -11.67
N HIS A 170 28.88 0.35 -10.67
CA HIS A 170 27.59 -0.26 -10.88
C HIS A 170 26.76 0.58 -11.86
N PRO A 171 26.17 -0.01 -12.92
CA PRO A 171 25.52 0.75 -14.00
C PRO A 171 24.34 1.60 -13.52
N GLN A 172 23.70 1.21 -12.40
CA GLN A 172 22.62 1.97 -11.78
C GLN A 172 23.09 3.15 -10.91
N GLY A 173 24.40 3.32 -10.71
CA GLY A 173 24.97 4.51 -10.07
C GLY A 173 24.64 4.70 -8.58
N PHE A 174 24.49 3.61 -7.81
CA PHE A 174 24.12 3.69 -6.40
C PHE A 174 25.17 4.46 -5.56
N LYS A 175 24.68 5.42 -4.77
CA LYS A 175 25.49 6.24 -3.85
C LYS A 175 25.43 5.75 -2.40
N ALA A 176 24.49 4.88 -2.08
CA ALA A 176 24.26 4.34 -0.75
C ALA A 176 24.18 2.81 -0.79
N VAL A 177 24.76 2.17 0.23
CA VAL A 177 24.80 0.73 0.35
C VAL A 177 24.36 0.29 1.74
N LYS A 178 23.50 -0.71 1.80
CA LYS A 178 23.18 -1.46 3.02
C LYS A 178 24.01 -2.74 3.06
N MET A 179 24.62 -3.00 4.21
CA MET A 179 25.43 -4.19 4.50
C MET A 179 24.92 -4.89 5.76
N ASN A 180 25.18 -6.19 5.90
CA ASN A 180 24.83 -6.91 7.12
C ASN A 180 25.96 -6.82 8.15
N THR A 181 25.59 -6.79 9.43
CA THR A 181 26.57 -6.87 10.53
C THR A 181 27.13 -8.27 10.72
N THR A 182 26.55 -9.27 10.08
CA THR A 182 26.91 -10.68 10.27
C THR A 182 27.98 -11.18 9.31
N SER A 183 28.27 -10.44 8.22
CA SER A 183 29.30 -10.81 7.24
C SER A 183 30.71 -10.98 7.88
N PRO A 184 31.21 -10.06 8.74
CA PRO A 184 32.52 -10.22 9.38
C PRO A 184 32.64 -11.43 10.31
N ILE A 185 31.52 -11.91 10.85
CA ILE A 185 31.48 -13.02 11.81
C ILE A 185 31.00 -14.32 11.19
N GLN A 186 30.63 -14.31 9.90
CA GLN A 186 30.16 -15.47 9.13
C GLN A 186 29.01 -16.23 9.82
N ARG A 187 28.10 -15.50 10.47
CA ARG A 187 26.92 -16.07 11.12
C ARG A 187 25.66 -15.76 10.30
N PRO A 188 24.67 -16.66 10.27
CA PRO A 188 23.39 -16.35 9.65
C PRO A 188 22.67 -15.24 10.42
N MET A 189 21.99 -14.34 9.70
CA MET A 189 21.01 -13.46 10.32
C MET A 189 19.82 -14.29 10.78
N GLY A 190 19.47 -14.19 12.07
CA GLY A 190 18.36 -14.92 12.66
C GLY A 190 17.71 -14.14 13.79
N ARG A 191 16.42 -14.39 14.05
CA ARG A 191 15.69 -13.82 15.20
C ARG A 191 16.29 -14.23 16.53
N TYR A 192 16.91 -15.40 16.56
CA TYR A 192 17.69 -15.92 17.68
C TYR A 192 19.11 -16.13 17.18
N THR A 193 20.05 -15.43 17.79
CA THR A 193 21.48 -15.59 17.54
C THR A 193 22.20 -15.77 18.87
N THR A 194 23.35 -16.42 18.85
CA THR A 194 24.18 -16.55 20.04
C THR A 194 24.72 -15.18 20.46
N THR A 195 24.85 -14.98 21.77
CA THR A 195 25.45 -13.76 22.33
C THR A 195 26.78 -13.47 21.66
N LEU A 196 26.96 -12.23 21.19
CA LEU A 196 28.21 -11.80 20.56
C LEU A 196 29.33 -11.83 21.59
N THR A 197 30.46 -12.43 21.21
CA THR A 197 31.68 -12.40 22.02
C THR A 197 32.46 -11.11 21.76
N ASN A 198 33.43 -10.79 22.63
CA ASN A 198 34.35 -9.68 22.38
C ASN A 198 35.11 -9.83 21.06
N GLN A 199 35.43 -11.06 20.66
CA GLN A 199 36.06 -11.33 19.37
C GLN A 199 35.13 -11.02 18.19
N ASP A 200 33.84 -11.33 18.31
CA ASP A 200 32.84 -11.00 17.29
C ASP A 200 32.71 -9.48 17.12
N LEU A 201 32.63 -8.75 18.23
CA LEU A 201 32.58 -7.28 18.20
C LEU A 201 33.84 -6.68 17.57
N HIS A 202 35.02 -7.24 17.85
CA HIS A 202 36.27 -6.81 17.23
C HIS A 202 36.27 -7.05 15.72
N LYS A 203 35.78 -8.21 15.25
CA LYS A 203 35.65 -8.51 13.81
C LYS A 203 34.66 -7.57 13.13
N ILE A 204 33.51 -7.31 13.76
CA ILE A 204 32.52 -6.34 13.25
C ILE A 204 33.17 -4.97 13.10
N ARG A 205 33.79 -4.45 14.17
CA ARG A 205 34.47 -3.15 14.14
C ARG A 205 35.50 -3.08 13.01
N THR A 206 36.40 -4.06 12.95
CA THR A 206 37.47 -4.12 11.95
C THR A 206 36.91 -4.17 10.52
N GLY A 207 35.85 -4.95 10.30
CA GLY A 207 35.19 -5.04 9.00
C GLY A 207 34.61 -3.70 8.54
N PHE A 208 33.91 -2.97 9.43
CA PHE A 208 33.37 -1.66 9.10
C PHE A 208 34.46 -0.57 8.98
N GLU A 209 35.55 -0.66 9.74
CA GLU A 209 36.73 0.20 9.58
C GLU A 209 37.37 0.02 8.20
N ASN A 210 37.51 -1.23 7.74
CA ASN A 210 38.04 -1.53 6.40
C ASN A 210 37.15 -0.98 5.28
N VAL A 211 35.82 -1.01 5.42
CA VAL A 211 34.88 -0.46 4.43
C VAL A 211 34.89 1.06 4.40
N ARG A 212 35.21 1.71 5.52
CA ARG A 212 35.24 3.17 5.62
C ARG A 212 36.53 3.79 5.09
N ALA A 213 37.63 3.03 5.12
CA ALA A 213 38.96 3.47 4.68
C ALA A 213 39.06 3.59 3.16
#